data_AF-A0AAP3SLZ8-F1
#
_entry.id   AF-A0AAP3SLZ8-F1
#
_cell.length_a   1.000
_cell.length_b   1.000
_cell.length_c   1.000
_cell.angle_alpha   90.00
_cell.angle_beta   90.00
_cell.angle_gamma   90.00
#
_symmetry.space_group_name_H-M   'P 1'
#
loop_
_entity.id
_entity.type
_entity.pdbx_description
1 polymer ?
#
loop_
_entity_poly.entity_id
_entity_poly.type
_entity_poly.pdbx_seq_one_letter_code
_entity_poly.pdbx_strand_id
1 'polypeptide(L)'
;MSIGEILLRSRYQPLKRVLSYDVFNTGFNGWMTLMPNFTEYPDFDVPKTLVNKDQWPPVMLSSATFRYPGTHGAMSGTYSLKLSTRPVAAPYTEIPAEGCLGHAIKRLSFSRPGCKYLQIECWFTYTAEQDVVDGGDRPQPGLHESSIRDFGMGFDVQEGGKRYHVGIRYLNAVDGKLMQKWQYEHSNEDITDRDWAYGLDGDWCKRGVDPWWFGRRYPNGDHDGFKDLRDGHQKLIYNETDCKLNWQYMRLKLDTELREYVEFQCQDKIWDMRGIAADTVDGYGRIDNLINPLFWVGTDTNRRVFFYIDSVVVSQE
;
A
#
# COMPACT_ATOMS: atom_id res chain seq x y z
N MET A 1 5.49 -32.43 7.07
CA MET A 1 4.98 -31.09 6.75
C MET A 1 4.51 -30.47 8.06
N SER A 2 5.03 -29.30 8.46
CA SER A 2 4.56 -28.62 9.68
C SER A 2 3.20 -27.97 9.43
N ILE A 3 2.44 -27.64 10.50
CA ILE A 3 1.18 -26.89 10.36
C ILE A 3 1.42 -25.56 9.61
N GLY A 4 2.52 -24.86 9.90
CA GLY A 4 2.88 -23.63 9.20
C GLY A 4 3.08 -23.83 7.70
N GLU A 5 3.70 -24.93 7.29
CA GLU A 5 3.89 -25.25 5.86
C GLU A 5 2.57 -25.60 5.17
N ILE A 6 1.66 -26.32 5.86
CA ILE A 6 0.31 -26.60 5.35
C ILE A 6 -0.48 -25.30 5.15
N LEU A 7 -0.46 -24.40 6.14
CA LEU A 7 -1.18 -23.13 6.08
C LEU A 7 -0.62 -22.23 4.97
N LEU A 8 0.70 -22.14 4.85
CA LEU A 8 1.35 -21.41 3.76
C LEU A 8 0.88 -21.90 2.38
N ARG A 9 0.92 -23.21 2.14
CA ARG A 9 0.57 -23.80 0.83
C ARG A 9 -0.94 -23.84 0.56
N SER A 10 -1.79 -23.75 1.59
CA SER A 10 -3.26 -23.79 1.44
C SER A 10 -3.89 -22.41 1.32
N ARG A 11 -3.24 -21.37 1.86
CA ARG A 11 -3.77 -19.99 1.88
C ARG A 11 -3.09 -19.04 0.89
N TYR A 12 -1.93 -19.42 0.36
CA TYR A 12 -1.10 -18.61 -0.52
C TYR A 12 -0.63 -19.42 -1.73
N GLN A 13 -0.14 -18.73 -2.76
CA GLN A 13 0.41 -19.34 -3.97
C GLN A 13 1.85 -18.87 -4.20
N PRO A 14 2.77 -19.11 -3.24
CA PRO A 14 4.12 -18.58 -3.31
C PRO A 14 4.88 -19.11 -4.53
N LEU A 15 5.80 -18.29 -5.02
CA LEU A 15 6.83 -18.74 -5.93
C LEU A 15 7.73 -19.81 -5.28
N LYS A 16 8.58 -20.44 -6.09
CA LYS A 16 9.43 -21.57 -5.69
C LYS A 16 10.23 -21.33 -4.41
N ARG A 17 10.66 -20.08 -4.15
CA ARG A 17 11.49 -19.71 -3.01
C ARG A 17 10.80 -18.68 -2.16
N VAL A 18 10.38 -19.04 -0.96
CA VAL A 18 9.83 -18.08 0.01
C VAL A 18 10.98 -17.36 0.71
N LEU A 19 11.05 -16.04 0.57
CA LEU A 19 11.99 -15.18 1.28
C LEU A 19 11.54 -14.92 2.71
N SER A 20 10.25 -14.64 2.87
CA SER A 20 9.64 -14.43 4.19
C SER A 20 8.19 -14.90 4.20
N TYR A 21 7.80 -15.50 5.32
CA TYR A 21 6.41 -15.75 5.68
C TYR A 21 6.18 -15.13 7.06
N ASP A 22 5.64 -13.92 7.06
CA ASP A 22 5.55 -13.06 8.23
C ASP A 22 4.20 -13.26 8.90
N VAL A 23 4.13 -14.05 9.97
CA VAL A 23 2.89 -14.23 10.75
C VAL A 23 2.90 -13.25 11.92
N PHE A 24 1.99 -12.28 11.94
CA PHE A 24 2.03 -11.17 12.91
C PHE A 24 1.77 -11.56 14.38
N ASN A 25 1.37 -12.82 14.63
CA ASN A 25 1.34 -13.38 15.98
C ASN A 25 2.73 -13.56 16.61
N THR A 26 3.80 -13.58 15.81
CA THR A 26 5.18 -13.71 16.29
C THR A 26 5.92 -12.38 16.38
N GLY A 27 5.22 -11.26 16.19
CA GLY A 27 5.79 -9.91 16.23
C GLY A 27 5.72 -9.18 14.89
N PHE A 28 6.46 -8.08 14.76
CA PHE A 28 6.46 -7.24 13.56
C PHE A 28 7.12 -7.89 12.35
N ASN A 29 7.95 -8.93 12.52
CA ASN A 29 8.65 -9.61 11.43
C ASN A 29 9.47 -8.66 10.51
N GLY A 30 9.98 -7.55 11.05
CA GLY A 30 10.76 -6.55 10.31
C GLY A 30 9.93 -5.47 9.60
N TRP A 31 8.61 -5.48 9.76
CA TRP A 31 7.74 -4.39 9.29
C TRP A 31 7.84 -3.17 10.21
N MET A 32 7.94 -1.99 9.62
CA MET A 32 8.02 -0.71 10.32
C MET A 32 7.32 0.39 9.52
N THR A 33 7.07 1.54 10.15
CA THR A 33 6.57 2.73 9.44
C THR A 33 7.61 3.22 8.46
N LEU A 34 7.20 3.52 7.22
CA LEU A 34 8.08 4.20 6.27
C LEU A 34 8.28 5.66 6.72
N MET A 35 9.52 6.01 6.99
CA MET A 35 9.95 7.37 7.31
C MET A 35 10.90 7.88 6.23
N PRO A 36 10.96 9.21 6.00
CA PRO A 36 11.96 9.80 5.10
C PRO A 36 13.38 9.49 5.59
N ASN A 37 14.35 9.53 4.67
CA ASN A 37 15.77 9.51 5.05
C ASN A 37 16.10 10.75 5.87
N PHE A 38 16.99 10.64 6.86
CA PHE A 38 17.47 11.79 7.61
C PHE A 38 18.57 12.54 6.85
N THR A 39 18.62 13.86 7.00
CA THR A 39 19.72 14.70 6.54
C THR A 39 20.98 14.45 7.37
N GLU A 40 22.13 14.59 6.72
CA GLU A 40 23.44 14.55 7.38
C GLU A 40 23.76 15.93 8.02
N TYR A 41 24.90 16.01 8.73
CA TYR A 41 25.41 17.20 9.45
C TYR A 41 25.14 18.55 8.74
N PRO A 42 24.83 19.64 9.49
CA PRO A 42 24.84 19.73 10.96
C PRO A 42 23.58 19.24 11.66
N ASP A 43 22.47 19.08 10.93
CA ASP A 43 21.16 18.84 11.52
C ASP A 43 20.66 17.43 11.17
N PHE A 44 20.41 16.62 12.20
CA PHE A 44 19.70 15.35 12.06
C PHE A 44 18.20 15.65 11.94
N ASP A 45 17.76 15.96 10.72
CA ASP A 45 16.40 16.33 10.37
C ASP A 45 15.94 15.55 9.13
N VAL A 46 14.79 15.87 8.55
CA VAL A 46 14.30 15.33 7.29
C VAL A 46 14.55 16.32 6.14
N PRO A 47 14.79 15.86 4.91
CA PRO A 47 14.96 16.75 3.77
C PRO A 47 13.73 17.65 3.64
N LYS A 48 13.96 18.95 3.47
CA LYS A 48 12.89 19.92 3.25
C LYS A 48 12.03 19.47 2.06
N THR A 49 10.73 19.30 2.31
CA THR A 49 9.75 18.90 1.30
C THR A 49 8.39 19.50 1.65
N LEU A 50 7.50 19.62 0.66
CA LEU A 50 6.14 20.15 0.86
C LEU A 50 5.24 19.17 1.61
N VAL A 51 5.50 17.86 1.46
CA VAL A 51 4.71 16.80 2.09
C VAL A 51 5.42 16.39 3.37
N ASN A 52 4.82 16.66 4.52
CA ASN A 52 5.42 16.27 5.78
C ASN A 52 5.27 14.77 6.05
N LYS A 53 6.37 14.01 5.88
CA LYS A 53 6.39 12.54 5.91
C LYS A 53 6.68 11.96 7.30
N ASP A 54 6.98 12.77 8.31
CA ASP A 54 7.25 12.27 9.66
C ASP A 54 6.00 12.16 10.54
N GLN A 55 4.85 12.66 10.04
CA GLN A 55 3.57 12.67 10.76
C GLN A 55 2.70 11.43 10.52
N TRP A 56 3.22 10.42 9.80
CA TRP A 56 2.47 9.18 9.57
C TRP A 56 2.26 8.42 10.89
N PRO A 57 1.04 7.93 11.17
CA PRO A 57 0.80 7.11 12.35
C PRO A 57 1.69 5.86 12.34
N PRO A 58 2.17 5.43 13.52
CA PRO A 58 3.00 4.25 13.61
C PRO A 58 2.23 2.99 13.20
N VAL A 59 2.92 2.06 12.53
CA VAL A 59 2.40 0.71 12.32
C VAL A 59 2.24 0.00 13.66
N MET A 60 1.19 -0.80 13.80
CA MET A 60 0.88 -1.51 15.04
C MET A 60 0.62 -2.99 14.79
N LEU A 61 0.85 -3.82 15.80
CA LEU A 61 0.18 -5.12 15.88
C LEU A 61 -1.17 -4.90 16.52
N SER A 62 -2.23 -5.33 15.85
CA SER A 62 -3.59 -5.13 16.32
C SER A 62 -4.37 -6.43 16.26
N SER A 63 -5.18 -6.65 17.28
CA SER A 63 -6.18 -7.68 17.27
C SER A 63 -7.43 -7.30 16.47
N ALA A 64 -7.36 -6.23 15.67
CA ALA A 64 -8.51 -5.63 14.99
C ALA A 64 -9.64 -5.34 16.00
N THR A 65 -9.40 -4.33 16.85
CA THR A 65 -10.37 -3.91 17.86
C THR A 65 -11.42 -2.97 17.28
N PHE A 66 -12.66 -3.23 17.67
CA PHE A 66 -13.87 -2.50 17.34
C PHE A 66 -14.46 -1.85 18.58
N ARG A 67 -15.34 -0.88 18.36
CA ARG A 67 -16.07 -0.25 19.45
C ARG A 67 -17.04 -1.20 20.15
N TYR A 68 -17.75 -2.04 19.38
CA TYR A 68 -18.88 -2.81 19.90
C TYR A 68 -18.57 -4.29 20.20
N PRO A 69 -18.11 -5.12 19.24
CA PRO A 69 -17.83 -6.54 19.50
C PRO A 69 -16.48 -6.81 20.19
N GLY A 70 -15.70 -5.77 20.53
CA GLY A 70 -14.36 -5.95 21.06
C GLY A 70 -13.35 -6.34 19.98
N THR A 71 -12.84 -7.56 20.02
CA THR A 71 -11.72 -8.02 19.16
C THR A 71 -12.20 -9.02 18.11
N HIS A 72 -11.85 -8.82 16.83
CA HIS A 72 -12.11 -9.81 15.78
C HIS A 72 -10.93 -10.78 15.56
N GLY A 73 -9.71 -10.27 15.63
CA GLY A 73 -8.49 -11.02 15.36
C GLY A 73 -8.15 -11.15 13.87
N ALA A 74 -6.94 -11.65 13.62
CA ALA A 74 -6.44 -11.99 12.30
C ALA A 74 -6.94 -13.36 11.85
N MET A 75 -6.97 -13.60 10.54
CA MET A 75 -7.32 -14.93 10.02
C MET A 75 -6.28 -16.00 10.47
N SER A 76 -5.03 -15.63 10.69
CA SER A 76 -3.96 -16.53 11.16
C SER A 76 -3.74 -16.52 12.68
N GLY A 77 -4.59 -15.82 13.45
CA GLY A 77 -4.64 -15.87 14.91
C GLY A 77 -5.04 -14.54 15.56
N THR A 78 -4.31 -14.07 16.57
CA THR A 78 -4.73 -12.87 17.32
C THR A 78 -4.35 -11.57 16.61
N TYR A 79 -3.12 -11.42 16.13
CA TYR A 79 -2.58 -10.15 15.66
C TYR A 79 -2.44 -10.08 14.15
N SER A 80 -2.78 -8.92 13.61
CA SER A 80 -2.54 -8.44 12.25
C SER A 80 -1.65 -7.20 12.30
N LEU A 81 -0.96 -6.88 11.20
CA LEU A 81 -0.36 -5.57 11.04
C LEU A 81 -1.49 -4.57 10.75
N LYS A 82 -1.51 -3.46 11.49
CA LYS A 82 -2.46 -2.36 11.33
C LYS A 82 -1.74 -1.12 10.85
N LEU A 83 -2.17 -0.62 9.71
CA LEU A 83 -1.91 0.73 9.25
C LEU A 83 -3.13 1.60 9.59
N SER A 84 -2.89 2.84 9.97
CA SER A 84 -3.96 3.78 10.30
C SER A 84 -3.62 5.20 9.89
N THR A 85 -4.64 6.04 9.76
CA THR A 85 -4.50 7.48 9.53
C THR A 85 -4.85 8.27 10.79
N ARG A 86 -4.45 9.55 10.83
CA ARG A 86 -5.08 10.57 11.68
C ARG A 86 -6.46 10.91 11.09
N PRO A 87 -7.41 11.47 11.87
CA PRO A 87 -8.72 11.88 11.38
C PRO A 87 -8.65 13.22 10.62
N VAL A 88 -7.78 13.29 9.63
CA VAL A 88 -7.52 14.49 8.82
C VAL A 88 -7.40 14.09 7.35
N ALA A 89 -8.04 14.85 6.48
CA ALA A 89 -7.97 14.69 5.03
C ALA A 89 -7.88 16.06 4.36
N ALA A 90 -7.10 16.11 3.28
CA ALA A 90 -7.21 17.18 2.29
C ALA A 90 -8.16 16.72 1.17
N PRO A 91 -8.81 17.63 0.42
CA PRO A 91 -9.47 17.29 -0.84
C PRO A 91 -8.58 16.42 -1.73
N TYR A 92 -9.16 15.53 -2.53
CA TYR A 92 -8.39 14.59 -3.36
C TYR A 92 -7.37 15.31 -4.25
N THR A 93 -7.72 16.46 -4.81
CA THR A 93 -6.86 17.22 -5.73
C THR A 93 -5.75 18.04 -5.06
N GLU A 94 -5.76 18.16 -3.74
CA GLU A 94 -4.74 18.92 -2.99
C GLU A 94 -3.57 18.03 -2.56
N ILE A 95 -2.53 18.62 -1.97
CA ILE A 95 -1.40 17.89 -1.37
C ILE A 95 -1.93 17.04 -0.20
N PRO A 96 -1.43 15.81 0.03
CA PRO A 96 -1.85 15.00 1.19
C PRO A 96 -1.72 15.78 2.50
N ALA A 97 -2.79 15.80 3.32
CA ALA A 97 -2.74 16.40 4.65
C ALA A 97 -1.81 15.60 5.58
N GLU A 98 -1.17 16.29 6.51
CA GLU A 98 -0.24 15.67 7.45
C GLU A 98 -0.93 14.60 8.32
N GLY A 99 -0.51 13.35 8.19
CA GLY A 99 -1.14 12.21 8.88
C GLY A 99 -2.34 11.58 8.17
N CYS A 100 -2.72 12.02 6.95
CA CYS A 100 -3.80 11.39 6.19
C CYS A 100 -3.40 10.06 5.53
N LEU A 101 -2.14 9.64 5.67
CA LEU A 101 -1.58 8.39 5.16
C LEU A 101 -0.99 7.56 6.30
N GLY A 102 -1.14 6.24 6.19
CA GLY A 102 -0.36 5.25 6.92
C GLY A 102 0.46 4.42 5.93
N HIS A 103 1.73 4.16 6.24
CA HIS A 103 2.64 3.47 5.31
C HIS A 103 3.57 2.51 6.06
N ALA A 104 3.53 1.24 5.69
CA ALA A 104 4.41 0.20 6.19
C ALA A 104 5.42 -0.25 5.14
N ILE A 105 6.65 -0.48 5.59
CA ILE A 105 7.74 -1.01 4.79
C ILE A 105 8.42 -2.15 5.55
N LYS A 106 8.92 -3.13 4.81
CA LYS A 106 9.94 -4.06 5.28
C LYS A 106 11.11 -4.00 4.32
N ARG A 107 12.34 -4.22 4.81
CA ARG A 107 13.55 -4.16 3.99
C ARG A 107 14.17 -5.55 3.87
N LEU A 108 14.35 -5.99 2.63
CA LEU A 108 14.96 -7.26 2.25
C LEU A 108 16.01 -7.00 1.15
N SER A 109 16.77 -8.03 0.80
CA SER A 109 17.70 -8.02 -0.33
C SER A 109 17.54 -9.28 -1.15
N PHE A 110 17.93 -9.25 -2.43
CA PHE A 110 17.99 -10.49 -3.20
C PHE A 110 19.07 -11.39 -2.61
N SER A 111 18.69 -12.62 -2.31
CA SER A 111 19.60 -13.62 -1.73
C SER A 111 20.28 -14.49 -2.79
N ARG A 112 19.84 -14.42 -4.05
CA ARG A 112 20.34 -15.24 -5.16
C ARG A 112 20.42 -14.42 -6.45
N PRO A 113 21.45 -14.65 -7.28
CA PRO A 113 21.57 -14.01 -8.58
C PRO A 113 20.53 -14.56 -9.56
N GLY A 114 20.13 -13.74 -10.54
CA GLY A 114 19.21 -14.13 -11.60
C GLY A 114 17.80 -14.45 -11.10
N CYS A 115 17.34 -13.74 -10.07
CA CYS A 115 15.94 -13.77 -9.69
C CYS A 115 15.15 -13.16 -10.84
N LYS A 116 14.23 -13.93 -11.43
CA LYS A 116 13.40 -13.45 -12.54
C LYS A 116 12.07 -12.93 -12.03
N TYR A 117 11.45 -13.66 -11.12
CA TYR A 117 10.16 -13.24 -10.58
C TYR A 117 10.25 -12.92 -9.09
N LEU A 118 9.59 -11.84 -8.71
CA LEU A 118 9.36 -11.45 -7.33
C LEU A 118 7.84 -11.34 -7.10
N GLN A 119 7.39 -11.74 -5.92
CA GLN A 119 5.96 -11.78 -5.60
C GLN A 119 5.70 -11.44 -4.13
N ILE A 120 4.64 -10.66 -3.90
CA ILE A 120 4.06 -10.40 -2.59
C ILE A 120 2.61 -10.87 -2.55
N GLU A 121 2.22 -11.51 -1.45
CA GLU A 121 0.87 -12.00 -1.19
C GLU A 121 0.47 -11.72 0.26
N CYS A 122 -0.79 -11.37 0.48
CA CYS A 122 -1.33 -11.18 1.82
C CYS A 122 -2.84 -11.42 1.88
N TRP A 123 -3.34 -11.62 3.09
CA TRP A 123 -4.75 -11.44 3.39
C TRP A 123 -4.94 -10.07 4.04
N PHE A 124 -6.00 -9.36 3.67
CA PHE A 124 -6.25 -8.00 4.11
C PHE A 124 -7.71 -7.75 4.44
N THR A 125 -7.97 -6.70 5.21
CA THR A 125 -9.30 -6.12 5.40
C THR A 125 -9.15 -4.64 5.71
N TYR A 126 -10.19 -3.85 5.44
CA TYR A 126 -10.19 -2.41 5.66
C TYR A 126 -11.50 -1.96 6.29
N THR A 127 -11.45 -0.87 7.06
CA THR A 127 -12.64 -0.26 7.66
C THR A 127 -12.35 1.18 8.08
N ALA A 128 -13.38 2.00 8.12
CA ALA A 128 -13.34 3.28 8.79
C ALA A 128 -13.51 3.11 10.32
N GLU A 129 -13.15 4.13 11.07
CA GLU A 129 -13.46 4.21 12.49
C GLU A 129 -14.96 4.21 12.76
N GLN A 130 -15.38 3.45 13.78
CA GLN A 130 -16.78 3.24 14.13
C GLN A 130 -17.18 4.13 15.31
N ASP A 131 -17.19 5.42 15.05
CA ASP A 131 -17.44 6.48 16.02
C ASP A 131 -18.78 7.19 15.83
N VAL A 132 -19.29 7.28 14.59
CA VAL A 132 -20.53 7.98 14.28
C VAL A 132 -21.45 7.22 13.31
N VAL A 133 -22.75 7.44 13.50
CA VAL A 133 -23.85 7.05 12.62
C VAL A 133 -24.39 8.35 12.04
N ASP A 134 -24.30 8.62 10.73
CA ASP A 134 -24.86 9.88 10.21
C ASP A 134 -26.37 9.78 10.13
N GLY A 135 -27.04 10.93 10.14
CA GLY A 135 -28.49 11.00 10.03
C GLY A 135 -29.03 10.64 8.64
N GLY A 136 -30.36 10.66 8.55
CA GLY A 136 -31.13 10.40 7.32
C GLY A 136 -31.46 8.94 7.07
N ASP A 137 -32.21 8.68 6.00
CA ASP A 137 -32.74 7.36 5.63
C ASP A 137 -31.73 6.49 4.85
N ARG A 138 -30.43 6.66 5.10
CA ARG A 138 -29.43 5.88 4.36
C ARG A 138 -29.38 4.43 4.87
N PRO A 139 -29.30 3.42 3.98
CA PRO A 139 -29.00 2.06 4.40
C PRO A 139 -27.66 2.00 5.13
N GLN A 140 -27.62 1.31 6.28
CA GLN A 140 -26.40 1.01 7.05
C GLN A 140 -25.53 2.24 7.38
N PRO A 141 -26.06 3.21 8.15
CA PRO A 141 -25.40 4.48 8.30
C PRO A 141 -23.98 4.37 8.88
N GLY A 142 -23.72 3.56 9.90
CA GLY A 142 -22.39 3.51 10.55
C GLY A 142 -21.18 3.02 9.71
N LEU A 143 -21.35 2.60 8.46
CA LEU A 143 -20.31 1.85 7.72
C LEU A 143 -19.16 2.69 7.14
N HIS A 144 -19.44 3.88 6.61
CA HIS A 144 -18.41 4.85 6.22
C HIS A 144 -17.31 4.33 5.29
N GLU A 145 -17.64 3.43 4.37
CA GLU A 145 -16.70 2.91 3.38
C GLU A 145 -16.05 4.04 2.57
N SER A 146 -16.81 5.08 2.24
CA SER A 146 -16.31 6.25 1.50
C SER A 146 -15.31 7.11 2.28
N SER A 147 -15.10 6.88 3.58
CA SER A 147 -14.02 7.53 4.32
C SER A 147 -12.65 7.00 3.94
N ILE A 148 -12.55 5.78 3.39
CA ILE A 148 -11.28 5.22 2.89
C ILE A 148 -11.06 5.73 1.47
N ARG A 149 -9.97 6.46 1.24
CA ARG A 149 -9.59 6.96 -0.09
C ARG A 149 -9.02 5.83 -0.92
N ASP A 150 -7.91 5.29 -0.46
CA ASP A 150 -7.19 4.24 -1.13
C ASP A 150 -6.40 3.37 -0.15
N PHE A 151 -6.00 2.21 -0.62
CA PHE A 151 -5.00 1.36 0.02
C PHE A 151 -4.32 0.53 -1.07
N GLY A 152 -3.14 0.00 -0.76
CA GLY A 152 -2.42 -0.79 -1.75
C GLY A 152 -1.22 -1.52 -1.20
N MET A 153 -0.54 -2.21 -2.12
CA MET A 153 0.71 -2.90 -1.87
C MET A 153 1.63 -2.79 -3.09
N GLY A 154 2.92 -2.97 -2.85
CA GLY A 154 3.91 -2.89 -3.93
C GLY A 154 5.31 -3.23 -3.48
N PHE A 155 6.27 -2.90 -4.34
CA PHE A 155 7.68 -2.97 -4.06
C PHE A 155 8.39 -1.67 -4.47
N ASP A 156 9.33 -1.24 -3.63
CA ASP A 156 10.45 -0.38 -4.01
C ASP A 156 11.68 -1.29 -4.21
N VAL A 157 12.13 -1.41 -5.46
CA VAL A 157 13.24 -2.30 -5.84
C VAL A 157 14.40 -1.47 -6.33
N GLN A 158 15.61 -1.86 -5.92
CA GLN A 158 16.84 -1.32 -6.51
C GLN A 158 17.80 -2.46 -6.85
N GLU A 159 18.14 -2.59 -8.13
CA GLU A 159 19.08 -3.61 -8.60
C GLU A 159 19.79 -3.12 -9.88
N GLY A 160 21.09 -3.38 -9.98
CA GLY A 160 21.87 -3.03 -11.16
C GLY A 160 21.98 -1.52 -11.34
N GLY A 161 22.05 -0.77 -10.23
CA GLY A 161 22.16 0.69 -10.22
C GLY A 161 20.89 1.44 -10.63
N LYS A 162 19.76 0.75 -10.82
CA LYS A 162 18.46 1.34 -11.13
C LYS A 162 17.47 1.06 -10.03
N ARG A 163 16.65 2.06 -9.70
CA ARG A 163 15.55 1.97 -8.75
C ARG A 163 14.23 2.12 -9.48
N TYR A 164 13.22 1.36 -9.09
CA TYR A 164 11.89 1.40 -9.66
C TYR A 164 10.86 0.98 -8.63
N HIS A 165 9.66 1.53 -8.76
CA HIS A 165 8.52 1.17 -7.94
C HIS A 165 7.50 0.43 -8.79
N VAL A 166 6.90 -0.60 -8.19
CA VAL A 166 5.77 -1.32 -8.77
C VAL A 166 4.71 -1.48 -7.69
N GLY A 167 3.50 -1.01 -7.95
CA GLY A 167 2.46 -0.92 -6.94
C GLY A 167 1.08 -1.02 -7.54
N ILE A 168 0.16 -1.57 -6.74
CA ILE A 168 -1.27 -1.59 -7.05
C ILE A 168 -2.01 -0.92 -5.90
N ARG A 169 -2.91 0.01 -6.21
CA ARG A 169 -3.86 0.59 -5.26
C ARG A 169 -5.29 0.32 -5.65
N TYR A 170 -6.13 0.13 -4.65
CA TYR A 170 -7.57 0.24 -4.78
C TYR A 170 -7.97 1.69 -4.48
N LEU A 171 -8.38 2.44 -5.50
CA LEU A 171 -9.00 3.75 -5.31
C LEU A 171 -10.46 3.52 -4.93
N ASN A 172 -10.73 3.60 -3.63
CA ASN A 172 -12.03 3.33 -3.06
C ASN A 172 -12.94 4.56 -3.13
N ALA A 173 -12.44 5.76 -2.80
CA ALA A 173 -13.23 6.99 -2.80
C ALA A 173 -12.45 8.23 -3.25
N VAL A 174 -13.17 9.20 -3.80
CA VAL A 174 -12.71 10.55 -4.15
C VAL A 174 -13.73 11.54 -3.61
N ASP A 175 -13.31 12.36 -2.66
CA ASP A 175 -14.12 13.38 -1.97
C ASP A 175 -15.48 12.83 -1.49
N GLY A 176 -15.44 11.67 -0.83
CA GLY A 176 -16.59 10.97 -0.25
C GLY A 176 -17.42 10.16 -1.25
N LYS A 177 -17.05 10.13 -2.53
CA LYS A 177 -17.75 9.37 -3.57
C LYS A 177 -17.00 8.09 -3.88
N LEU A 178 -17.69 6.95 -3.81
CA LEU A 178 -17.11 5.65 -4.11
C LEU A 178 -16.71 5.54 -5.60
N MET A 179 -15.48 5.09 -5.83
CA MET A 179 -14.88 4.86 -7.15
C MET A 179 -14.70 3.35 -7.41
N GLN A 180 -14.17 2.63 -6.42
CA GLN A 180 -14.06 1.17 -6.38
C GLN A 180 -13.33 0.58 -7.60
N LYS A 181 -12.13 1.08 -7.89
CA LYS A 181 -11.31 0.64 -9.02
C LYS A 181 -9.85 0.38 -8.63
N TRP A 182 -9.23 -0.60 -9.27
CA TRP A 182 -7.79 -0.85 -9.17
C TRP A 182 -7.01 0.04 -10.12
N GLN A 183 -5.89 0.57 -9.63
CA GLN A 183 -4.94 1.35 -10.38
C GLN A 183 -3.53 0.82 -10.12
N TYR A 184 -2.64 0.92 -11.11
CA TYR A 184 -1.25 0.53 -11.00
C TYR A 184 -0.33 1.74 -11.06
N GLU A 185 0.80 1.64 -10.38
CA GLU A 185 1.81 2.68 -10.38
C GLU A 185 2.49 2.76 -11.75
N HIS A 186 2.35 3.93 -12.37
CA HIS A 186 3.00 4.31 -13.61
C HIS A 186 2.77 5.80 -13.85
N SER A 187 3.85 6.54 -14.08
CA SER A 187 3.81 7.97 -14.32
C SER A 187 3.34 8.33 -15.73
N ASN A 188 2.78 9.53 -15.89
CA ASN A 188 2.53 10.07 -17.22
C ASN A 188 3.83 10.61 -17.84
N GLU A 189 4.00 10.38 -19.14
CA GLU A 189 5.27 10.65 -19.84
C GLU A 189 5.65 12.14 -19.86
N ASP A 190 4.65 13.02 -19.90
CA ASP A 190 4.80 14.48 -20.06
C ASP A 190 5.10 15.22 -18.75
N ILE A 191 5.28 14.50 -17.64
CA ILE A 191 5.48 15.09 -16.31
C ILE A 191 6.97 15.20 -16.02
N THR A 192 7.41 16.37 -15.51
CA THR A 192 8.78 16.58 -15.03
C THR A 192 8.91 16.24 -13.54
N ASP A 193 10.13 16.04 -13.04
CA ASP A 193 10.39 15.91 -11.58
C ASP A 193 9.82 17.11 -10.80
N ARG A 194 9.87 18.31 -11.38
CA ARG A 194 9.33 19.52 -10.76
C ARG A 194 7.80 19.48 -10.69
N ASP A 195 7.14 19.02 -11.76
CA ASP A 195 5.68 18.85 -11.76
C ASP A 195 5.25 17.80 -10.74
N TRP A 196 5.98 16.68 -10.65
CA TRP A 196 5.79 15.62 -9.67
C TRP A 196 5.87 16.17 -8.23
N ALA A 197 6.84 17.03 -7.97
CA ALA A 197 7.08 17.68 -6.67
C ALA A 197 6.25 18.96 -6.45
N TYR A 198 5.06 19.08 -7.05
CA TYR A 198 4.16 20.23 -6.88
C TYR A 198 4.79 21.60 -7.18
N GLY A 199 5.72 21.65 -8.14
CA GLY A 199 6.40 22.86 -8.56
C GLY A 199 7.70 23.18 -7.81
N LEU A 200 8.09 22.36 -6.81
CA LEU A 200 9.30 22.56 -6.03
C LEU A 200 10.55 22.17 -6.82
N ASP A 201 11.50 23.09 -6.94
CA ASP A 201 12.80 22.82 -7.52
C ASP A 201 13.71 22.11 -6.51
N GLY A 202 14.37 21.03 -6.95
CA GLY A 202 15.35 20.32 -6.13
C GLY A 202 14.78 19.45 -5.02
N ASP A 203 13.48 19.11 -5.04
CA ASP A 203 12.98 18.01 -4.22
C ASP A 203 13.70 16.70 -4.60
N TRP A 204 13.90 15.85 -3.60
CA TRP A 204 14.64 14.60 -3.75
C TRP A 204 13.77 13.48 -4.35
N CYS A 205 12.45 13.63 -4.33
CA CYS A 205 11.53 12.69 -4.95
C CYS A 205 11.57 12.82 -6.47
N LYS A 206 11.61 11.68 -7.14
CA LYS A 206 11.71 11.58 -8.59
C LYS A 206 10.39 11.11 -9.17
N ARG A 207 10.11 11.50 -10.42
CA ARG A 207 8.92 11.02 -11.13
C ARG A 207 8.88 9.48 -11.13
N GLY A 208 7.69 8.93 -10.87
CA GLY A 208 7.49 7.47 -10.81
C GLY A 208 8.00 6.83 -9.52
N VAL A 209 8.31 7.63 -8.50
CA VAL A 209 8.69 7.17 -7.16
C VAL A 209 7.79 7.82 -6.13
N ASP A 210 7.32 7.01 -5.18
CA ASP A 210 6.46 7.42 -4.08
C ASP A 210 5.16 8.18 -4.48
N PRO A 211 4.37 7.68 -5.45
CA PRO A 211 3.18 8.35 -5.99
C PRO A 211 2.04 8.54 -4.98
N TRP A 212 2.09 7.91 -3.81
CA TRP A 212 1.13 8.16 -2.74
C TRP A 212 1.38 9.52 -2.04
N TRP A 213 2.58 10.11 -2.15
CA TRP A 213 2.93 11.43 -1.61
C TRP A 213 2.90 12.55 -2.66
N PHE A 214 3.18 12.22 -3.92
CA PHE A 214 3.47 13.16 -5.01
C PHE A 214 2.69 12.88 -6.27
N GLY A 215 2.81 13.78 -7.24
CA GLY A 215 2.03 13.75 -8.46
C GLY A 215 0.67 14.43 -8.26
N ARG A 216 0.16 15.06 -9.31
CA ARG A 216 -1.14 15.72 -9.27
C ARG A 216 -2.25 14.69 -9.30
N ARG A 217 -3.35 15.08 -8.66
CA ARG A 217 -4.57 14.32 -8.50
C ARG A 217 -5.70 15.09 -9.15
N TYR A 218 -6.57 14.38 -9.86
CA TYR A 218 -7.64 15.00 -10.64
C TYR A 218 -9.02 14.63 -10.06
N PRO A 219 -10.06 15.49 -10.20
CA PRO A 219 -11.37 15.28 -9.58
C PRO A 219 -12.08 13.97 -9.94
N ASN A 220 -11.68 13.31 -11.03
CA ASN A 220 -12.23 12.04 -11.49
C ASN A 220 -11.51 10.81 -10.91
N GLY A 221 -10.55 11.00 -10.01
CA GLY A 221 -9.71 9.94 -9.45
C GLY A 221 -8.46 9.62 -10.26
N ASP A 222 -8.22 10.32 -11.37
CA ASP A 222 -6.96 10.17 -12.10
C ASP A 222 -5.80 10.71 -11.27
N HIS A 223 -4.60 10.24 -11.61
CA HIS A 223 -3.38 10.54 -10.88
C HIS A 223 -2.20 10.54 -11.84
N ASP A 224 -1.27 11.45 -11.62
CA ASP A 224 -0.04 11.56 -12.43
C ASP A 224 0.87 10.33 -12.32
N GLY A 225 0.73 9.59 -11.23
CA GLY A 225 1.51 8.40 -10.85
C GLY A 225 0.72 7.09 -10.75
N PHE A 226 -0.59 7.11 -11.00
CA PHE A 226 -1.41 5.88 -10.98
C PHE A 226 -2.32 5.86 -12.20
N LYS A 227 -2.29 4.74 -12.94
CA LYS A 227 -3.13 4.50 -14.11
C LYS A 227 -4.18 3.46 -13.82
N ASP A 228 -5.37 3.62 -14.40
CA ASP A 228 -6.46 2.66 -14.26
C ASP A 228 -6.05 1.30 -14.81
N LEU A 229 -6.23 0.26 -13.99
CA LEU A 229 -6.13 -1.11 -14.46
C LEU A 229 -7.32 -1.38 -15.39
N ARG A 230 -7.04 -1.87 -16.61
CA ARG A 230 -8.10 -2.21 -17.56
C ARG A 230 -9.05 -3.23 -16.95
N ASP A 231 -10.35 -2.95 -17.05
CA ASP A 231 -11.41 -3.76 -16.42
C ASP A 231 -11.20 -3.93 -14.89
N GLY A 232 -10.55 -2.93 -14.26
CA GLY A 232 -10.14 -2.93 -12.86
C GLY A 232 -11.23 -2.52 -11.87
N HIS A 233 -12.45 -2.22 -12.31
CA HIS A 233 -13.56 -1.98 -11.40
C HIS A 233 -13.90 -3.26 -10.62
N GLN A 234 -13.92 -3.17 -9.30
CA GLN A 234 -14.26 -4.28 -8.41
C GLN A 234 -14.89 -3.73 -7.14
N LYS A 235 -16.14 -4.10 -6.88
CA LYS A 235 -16.74 -3.90 -5.57
C LYS A 235 -16.19 -4.94 -4.60
N LEU A 236 -15.25 -4.54 -3.77
CA LEU A 236 -14.70 -5.40 -2.71
C LEU A 236 -15.74 -5.69 -1.63
N ILE A 237 -15.48 -6.74 -0.85
CA ILE A 237 -16.38 -7.09 0.26
C ILE A 237 -16.10 -6.09 1.39
N TYR A 238 -17.06 -5.21 1.64
CA TYR A 238 -17.10 -4.40 2.84
C TYR A 238 -17.98 -5.04 3.92
N ASN A 239 -18.13 -4.38 5.05
CA ASN A 239 -18.83 -4.93 6.21
C ASN A 239 -20.34 -4.78 6.07
N GLU A 240 -21.10 -5.81 6.46
CA GLU A 240 -22.57 -5.74 6.54
C GLU A 240 -23.04 -4.81 7.68
N THR A 241 -22.28 -4.80 8.76
CA THR A 241 -22.48 -4.01 9.97
C THR A 241 -21.13 -3.53 10.49
N ASP A 242 -21.13 -2.49 11.32
CA ASP A 242 -19.94 -1.95 11.99
C ASP A 242 -19.39 -2.90 13.08
N CYS A 243 -19.61 -4.20 13.00
CA CYS A 243 -19.10 -5.17 13.97
C CYS A 243 -18.40 -6.37 13.32
N LYS A 244 -18.10 -6.29 12.01
CA LYS A 244 -17.53 -7.38 11.23
C LYS A 244 -16.30 -6.90 10.43
N LEU A 245 -15.43 -7.83 10.08
CA LEU A 245 -14.40 -7.67 9.05
C LEU A 245 -14.49 -8.80 8.05
N ASN A 246 -14.02 -8.56 6.84
CA ASN A 246 -13.94 -9.57 5.79
C ASN A 246 -12.49 -9.66 5.29
N TRP A 247 -11.82 -10.75 5.64
CA TRP A 247 -10.48 -11.06 5.15
C TRP A 247 -10.54 -11.43 3.67
N GLN A 248 -9.76 -10.73 2.87
CA GLN A 248 -9.71 -10.81 1.41
C GLN A 248 -8.28 -11.07 0.97
N TYR A 249 -8.10 -11.71 -0.19
CA TYR A 249 -6.77 -12.07 -0.69
C TYR A 249 -6.29 -11.09 -1.76
N MET A 250 -5.00 -10.77 -1.77
CA MET A 250 -4.35 -10.16 -2.94
C MET A 250 -2.91 -10.64 -3.15
N ARG A 251 -2.49 -10.65 -4.42
CA ARG A 251 -1.16 -11.02 -4.90
C ARG A 251 -0.69 -10.07 -5.99
N LEU A 252 0.58 -9.69 -5.96
CA LEU A 252 1.25 -8.98 -7.04
C LEU A 252 2.55 -9.71 -7.42
N LYS A 253 2.72 -9.98 -8.71
CA LYS A 253 3.92 -10.60 -9.29
C LYS A 253 4.55 -9.65 -10.32
N LEU A 254 5.87 -9.53 -10.28
CA LEU A 254 6.67 -8.75 -11.21
C LEU A 254 7.84 -9.57 -11.79
N ASP A 255 8.31 -9.15 -12.96
CA ASP A 255 9.53 -9.61 -13.60
C ASP A 255 10.66 -8.62 -13.29
N THR A 256 11.66 -9.05 -12.54
CA THR A 256 12.76 -8.20 -12.08
C THR A 256 13.84 -8.01 -13.15
N GLU A 257 13.92 -8.91 -14.14
CA GLU A 257 14.85 -8.77 -15.28
C GLU A 257 14.34 -7.71 -16.26
N LEU A 258 13.04 -7.72 -16.53
CA LEU A 258 12.38 -6.74 -17.42
C LEU A 258 11.94 -5.47 -16.68
N ARG A 259 11.82 -5.52 -15.34
CA ARG A 259 11.22 -4.46 -14.50
C ARG A 259 9.79 -4.18 -14.92
N GLU A 260 9.03 -5.25 -15.12
CA GLU A 260 7.66 -5.21 -15.63
C GLU A 260 6.69 -5.87 -14.65
N TYR A 261 5.44 -5.42 -14.67
CA TYR A 261 4.36 -6.16 -14.05
C TYR A 261 4.15 -7.50 -14.77
N VAL A 262 3.75 -8.54 -14.02
CA VAL A 262 3.39 -9.83 -14.59
C VAL A 262 1.91 -10.11 -14.36
N GLU A 263 1.47 -10.02 -13.11
CA GLU A 263 0.11 -10.38 -12.75
C GLU A 263 -0.31 -9.73 -11.44
N PHE A 264 -1.56 -9.32 -11.37
CA PHE A 264 -2.23 -8.95 -10.13
C PHE A 264 -3.44 -9.86 -9.90
N GLN A 265 -3.66 -10.29 -8.66
CA GLN A 265 -4.86 -11.00 -8.25
C GLN A 265 -5.46 -10.29 -7.03
N CYS A 266 -6.78 -10.13 -7.03
CA CYS A 266 -7.56 -9.78 -5.84
C CYS A 266 -8.83 -10.63 -5.77
N GLN A 267 -9.00 -11.34 -4.65
CA GLN A 267 -10.05 -12.35 -4.48
C GLN A 267 -10.02 -13.37 -5.65
N ASP A 268 -11.13 -13.48 -6.38
CA ASP A 268 -11.35 -14.37 -7.52
C ASP A 268 -10.96 -13.75 -8.88
N LYS A 269 -10.56 -12.48 -8.93
CA LYS A 269 -10.14 -11.80 -10.15
C LYS A 269 -8.62 -11.81 -10.33
N ILE A 270 -8.18 -12.12 -11.55
CA ILE A 270 -6.77 -12.15 -11.96
C ILE A 270 -6.63 -11.28 -13.22
N TRP A 271 -5.63 -10.39 -13.22
CA TRP A 271 -5.29 -9.53 -14.35
C TRP A 271 -3.89 -9.88 -14.85
N ASP A 272 -3.77 -10.17 -16.14
CA ASP A 272 -2.49 -10.20 -16.83
C ASP A 272 -2.00 -8.76 -17.03
N MET A 273 -0.78 -8.49 -16.57
CA MET A 273 -0.19 -7.15 -16.58
C MET A 273 1.11 -7.08 -17.37
N ARG A 274 1.46 -8.15 -18.10
CA ARG A 274 2.69 -8.20 -18.91
C ARG A 274 2.73 -7.08 -19.96
N GLY A 275 3.94 -6.59 -20.24
CA GLY A 275 4.16 -5.48 -21.17
C GLY A 275 3.94 -4.09 -20.55
N ILE A 276 3.64 -4.01 -19.25
CA ILE A 276 3.63 -2.77 -18.50
C ILE A 276 4.98 -2.66 -17.76
N ALA A 277 5.86 -1.80 -18.26
CA ALA A 277 7.14 -1.51 -17.60
C ALA A 277 6.96 -0.53 -16.43
N ALA A 278 7.78 -0.71 -15.41
CA ALA A 278 7.91 0.23 -14.32
C ALA A 278 8.69 1.48 -14.76
N ASP A 279 8.37 2.63 -14.16
CA ASP A 279 9.26 3.78 -14.26
C ASP A 279 10.58 3.48 -13.55
N THR A 280 11.69 3.85 -14.18
CA THR A 280 13.02 3.64 -13.60
C THR A 280 13.75 4.96 -13.42
N VAL A 281 14.42 5.08 -12.28
CA VAL A 281 15.32 6.19 -11.94
C VAL A 281 16.69 5.63 -11.55
N ASP A 282 17.69 6.50 -11.43
CA ASP A 282 18.99 6.10 -10.91
C ASP A 282 18.87 5.68 -9.44
N GLY A 283 19.54 4.58 -9.10
CA GLY A 283 19.55 4.05 -7.75
C GLY A 283 20.31 4.95 -6.77
N TYR A 284 19.98 4.81 -5.49
CA TYR A 284 20.76 5.42 -4.42
C TYR A 284 22.13 4.74 -4.29
N GLY A 285 23.17 5.54 -4.03
CA GLY A 285 24.56 5.04 -4.07
C GLY A 285 24.93 3.97 -3.03
N ARG A 286 24.18 3.82 -1.92
CA ARG A 286 24.51 2.88 -0.83
C ARG A 286 23.62 1.63 -0.72
N ILE A 287 22.53 1.55 -1.49
CA ILE A 287 21.49 0.51 -1.30
C ILE A 287 21.12 -0.19 -2.61
N ASP A 288 22.10 -0.85 -3.23
CA ASP A 288 21.81 -1.77 -4.34
C ASP A 288 21.36 -3.15 -3.82
N ASN A 289 20.75 -3.95 -4.69
CA ASN A 289 20.23 -5.29 -4.38
C ASN A 289 19.09 -5.28 -3.33
N LEU A 290 18.24 -4.26 -3.38
CA LEU A 290 17.19 -3.94 -2.42
C LEU A 290 15.82 -4.48 -2.86
N ILE A 291 15.08 -5.04 -1.91
CA ILE A 291 13.67 -5.39 -2.07
C ILE A 291 12.91 -4.80 -0.87
N ASN A 292 12.11 -3.78 -1.11
CA ASN A 292 11.25 -3.21 -0.09
C ASN A 292 9.79 -3.50 -0.42
N PRO A 293 9.16 -4.55 0.12
CA PRO A 293 7.71 -4.67 0.09
C PRO A 293 7.05 -3.53 0.89
N LEU A 294 5.95 -2.99 0.35
CA LEU A 294 5.25 -1.83 0.86
C LEU A 294 3.75 -2.09 1.01
N PHE A 295 3.14 -1.42 1.99
CA PHE A 295 1.68 -1.28 2.12
C PHE A 295 1.33 0.14 2.53
N TRP A 296 0.19 0.65 2.05
CA TRP A 296 -0.29 1.97 2.45
C TRP A 296 -1.82 2.03 2.57
N VAL A 297 -2.30 3.06 3.25
CA VAL A 297 -3.72 3.44 3.32
C VAL A 297 -3.85 4.96 3.42
N GLY A 298 -4.82 5.52 2.70
CA GLY A 298 -5.19 6.93 2.74
C GLY A 298 -6.63 7.13 3.20
N THR A 299 -6.87 8.20 3.97
CA THR A 299 -8.23 8.65 4.31
C THR A 299 -8.72 9.71 3.33
N ASP A 300 -10.00 9.66 3.01
CA ASP A 300 -10.68 10.61 2.13
C ASP A 300 -11.47 11.68 2.88
N THR A 301 -11.77 11.41 4.15
CA THR A 301 -12.54 12.31 5.03
C THR A 301 -11.81 12.50 6.35
N ASN A 302 -12.21 13.48 7.17
CA ASN A 302 -11.64 13.75 8.49
C ASN A 302 -12.01 12.67 9.52
N ARG A 303 -11.60 11.43 9.24
CA ARG A 303 -11.89 10.22 10.00
C ARG A 303 -10.70 9.28 9.93
N ARG A 304 -10.45 8.53 11.01
CA ARG A 304 -9.42 7.50 10.95
C ARG A 304 -9.92 6.35 10.10
N VAL A 305 -9.03 5.82 9.28
CA VAL A 305 -9.25 4.57 8.55
C VAL A 305 -8.19 3.57 8.94
N PHE A 306 -8.53 2.30 8.77
CA PHE A 306 -7.69 1.19 9.18
C PHE A 306 -7.55 0.21 8.03
N PHE A 307 -6.30 -0.15 7.75
CA PHE A 307 -5.95 -1.23 6.84
C PHE A 307 -5.22 -2.31 7.63
N TYR A 308 -5.82 -3.48 7.68
CA TYR A 308 -5.32 -4.62 8.44
C TYR A 308 -4.80 -5.68 7.48
N ILE A 309 -3.62 -6.19 7.78
CA ILE A 309 -2.94 -7.18 6.96
C ILE A 309 -2.66 -8.39 7.84
N ASP A 310 -3.24 -9.51 7.47
CA ASP A 310 -2.89 -10.81 8.02
C ASP A 310 -1.84 -11.45 7.13
N SER A 311 -0.75 -11.81 7.78
CA SER A 311 0.37 -12.61 7.32
C SER A 311 0.86 -12.37 5.88
N VAL A 312 2.11 -11.93 5.73
CA VAL A 312 2.67 -11.54 4.42
C VAL A 312 3.64 -12.60 3.91
N VAL A 313 3.50 -12.99 2.65
CA VAL A 313 4.44 -13.86 1.96
C VAL A 313 5.18 -13.07 0.89
N VAL A 314 6.51 -13.07 0.96
CA VAL A 314 7.37 -12.56 -0.11
C VAL A 314 8.15 -13.74 -0.67
N SER A 315 8.12 -13.93 -2.00
CA SER A 315 8.73 -15.08 -2.65
C SER A 315 9.37 -14.73 -4.00
N GLN A 316 10.27 -15.59 -4.46
CA GLN A 316 11.09 -15.44 -5.66
C GLN A 316 11.13 -16.71 -6.51
N GLU A 317 11.34 -16.54 -7.81
CA GLU A 317 11.61 -17.62 -8.77
C GLU A 317 12.79 -17.30 -9.67
#